data_AF-A0A640W923-F1
#
_entry.id   AF-A0A640W923-F1
#
_cell.length_a   1.000
_cell.length_b   1.000
_cell.length_c   1.000
_cell.angle_alpha   90.00
_cell.angle_beta   90.00
_cell.angle_gamma   90.00
#
_symmetry.space_group_name_H-M   'P 1'
#
loop_
_entity.id
_entity.type
_entity.pdbx_description
1 polymer ?
#
loop_
_entity_poly.entity_id
_entity_poly.type
_entity_poly.pdbx_seq_one_letter_code
_entity_poly.pdbx_strand_id
1 'polypeptide(L)'
;MKQRLINGVITVELEKIPSKATKILVSMVPQGFSGDLYNNSNVIIQWINNPYEGQQILLDTTKVENGVYGIGVSATYEGAPESSPWIALVQTQVNVEN
;
A
#
# COMPACT_ATOMS: atom_id res chain seq x y z
N MET A 1 -20.77 -2.19 -2.69
CA MET A 1 -19.49 -2.78 -3.12
C MET A 1 -19.36 -4.17 -2.51
N LYS A 2 -18.99 -5.19 -3.29
CA LYS A 2 -18.64 -6.51 -2.73
C LYS A 2 -17.19 -6.43 -2.24
N GLN A 3 -16.96 -6.58 -0.94
CA GLN A 3 -15.59 -6.70 -0.38
C GLN A 3 -15.03 -8.07 -0.75
N ARG A 4 -13.74 -8.11 -1.12
CA ARG A 4 -13.04 -9.38 -1.39
C ARG A 4 -12.50 -9.94 -0.07
N LEU A 5 -12.79 -11.22 0.19
CA LEU A 5 -12.21 -12.01 1.27
C LEU A 5 -10.86 -12.55 0.83
N ILE A 6 -9.82 -12.37 1.64
CA ILE A 6 -8.45 -12.75 1.29
C ILE A 6 -7.76 -13.45 2.46
N ASN A 7 -7.13 -14.58 2.14
CA ASN A 7 -6.19 -15.32 2.98
C ASN A 7 -4.97 -15.65 2.10
N GLY A 8 -3.76 -15.29 2.54
CA GLY A 8 -2.52 -15.52 1.79
C GLY A 8 -1.83 -14.24 1.32
N VAL A 9 -1.57 -14.11 0.02
CA VAL A 9 -0.79 -12.99 -0.56
C VAL A 9 -1.65 -12.15 -1.50
N ILE A 10 -1.61 -10.83 -1.33
CA ILE A 10 -2.15 -9.87 -2.30
C ILE A 10 -1.02 -9.41 -3.20
N THR A 11 -1.19 -9.55 -4.50
CA THR A 11 -0.29 -8.96 -5.50
C THR A 11 -0.81 -7.59 -5.91
N VAL A 12 0.02 -6.56 -5.73
CA VAL A 12 -0.18 -5.22 -6.29
C VAL A 12 0.76 -5.08 -7.48
N GLU A 13 0.20 -4.95 -8.69
CA GLU A 13 0.96 -4.74 -9.92
C GLU A 13 0.95 -3.26 -10.30
N LEU A 14 2.13 -2.71 -10.55
CA LEU A 14 2.29 -1.32 -10.98
C LEU A 14 2.10 -1.22 -12.50
N GLU A 15 0.86 -1.30 -12.99
CA GLU A 15 0.58 -1.26 -14.43
C GLU A 15 1.09 0.01 -15.13
N LYS A 16 0.87 1.16 -14.49
CA LYS A 16 1.37 2.46 -14.94
C LYS A 16 1.80 3.29 -13.74
N ILE A 17 2.92 3.98 -13.88
CA ILE A 17 3.45 4.86 -12.83
C ILE A 17 3.71 6.26 -13.40
N PRO A 18 3.64 7.33 -12.58
CA PRO A 18 4.09 8.64 -13.03
C PRO A 18 5.55 8.57 -13.50
N SER A 19 5.84 9.12 -14.67
CA SER A 19 7.18 9.01 -15.30
C SER A 19 8.33 9.62 -14.50
N LYS A 20 8.01 10.47 -13.50
CA LYS A 20 8.97 11.09 -12.59
C LYS A 20 9.01 10.42 -11.21
N ALA A 21 8.25 9.34 -10.99
CA ALA A 21 8.20 8.69 -9.68
C ALA A 21 9.58 8.13 -9.31
N THR A 22 10.12 8.57 -8.19
CA THR A 22 11.43 8.10 -7.67
C THR A 22 11.26 7.07 -6.58
N LYS A 23 10.14 7.12 -5.83
CA LYS A 23 9.75 6.10 -4.86
C LYS A 23 8.24 5.88 -4.84
N ILE A 24 7.85 4.65 -4.53
CA ILE A 24 6.47 4.26 -4.23
C ILE A 24 6.39 3.71 -2.81
N LEU A 25 5.34 4.10 -2.10
CA LEU A 25 4.89 3.51 -0.85
C LEU A 25 3.66 2.67 -1.14
N VAL A 26 3.73 1.37 -0.86
CA VAL A 26 2.56 0.49 -0.78
C VAL A 26 2.30 0.20 0.69
N SER A 27 1.11 0.50 1.16
CA SER A 27 0.71 0.27 2.54
C SER A 27 -0.60 -0.48 2.64
N MET A 28 -0.71 -1.37 3.61
CA MET A 28 -1.96 -2.01 4.02
C MET A 28 -2.18 -1.72 5.50
N VAL A 29 -3.30 -1.06 5.81
CA VAL A 29 -3.57 -0.47 7.13
C VAL A 29 -4.99 -0.82 7.57
N PRO A 30 -5.24 -1.18 8.85
CA PRO A 30 -6.59 -1.49 9.32
C PRO A 30 -7.56 -0.31 9.13
N GLN A 31 -8.82 -0.60 8.84
CA GLN A 31 -9.85 0.44 8.74
C GLN A 31 -10.01 1.17 10.07
N GLY A 32 -10.05 2.51 10.02
CA GLY A 32 -10.17 3.34 11.22
C GLY A 32 -8.88 3.39 12.06
N PHE A 33 -7.75 2.93 11.52
CA PHE A 33 -6.47 2.97 12.21
C PHE A 33 -6.10 4.41 12.62
N SER A 34 -5.74 4.55 13.88
CA SER A 34 -5.11 5.73 14.45
C SER A 34 -3.88 5.29 15.23
N GLY A 35 -2.70 5.80 14.90
CA GLY A 35 -1.48 5.44 15.59
C GLY A 35 -0.24 5.55 14.71
N ASP A 36 0.86 5.00 15.20
CA ASP A 36 2.12 4.95 14.48
C ASP A 36 2.12 3.81 13.44
N LEU A 37 2.21 4.19 12.17
CA LEU A 37 2.21 3.27 11.04
C LEU A 37 3.45 2.36 10.99
N TYR A 38 4.58 2.79 11.55
CA TYR A 38 5.85 2.07 11.41
C TYR A 38 6.08 1.01 12.48
N ASN A 39 5.35 1.09 13.60
CA ASN A 39 5.54 0.25 14.78
C ASN A 39 4.31 -0.62 15.09
N ASN A 40 3.36 -0.75 14.16
CA ASN A 40 2.18 -1.58 14.34
C ASN A 40 2.29 -2.89 13.56
N SER A 41 2.11 -4.04 14.22
CA SER A 41 2.20 -5.36 13.61
C SER A 41 1.07 -5.66 12.61
N ASN A 42 -0.07 -4.99 12.73
CA ASN A 42 -1.19 -5.09 11.79
C ASN A 42 -1.06 -4.07 10.64
N VAL A 43 0.11 -3.48 10.43
CA VAL A 43 0.37 -2.60 9.29
C VAL A 43 1.47 -3.22 8.42
N ILE A 44 1.22 -3.29 7.11
CA ILE A 44 2.24 -3.69 6.13
C ILE A 44 2.65 -2.43 5.37
N ILE A 45 3.96 -2.16 5.32
CA ILE A 45 4.53 -1.06 4.55
C ILE A 45 5.65 -1.61 3.68
N GLN A 46 5.63 -1.25 2.39
CA GLN A 46 6.70 -1.55 1.46
C GLN A 46 7.14 -0.28 0.72
N TRP A 47 8.44 -0.01 0.83
CA TRP A 47 9.10 1.07 0.12
C TRP A 47 9.77 0.54 -1.13
N ILE A 48 9.37 1.08 -2.27
CA ILE A 48 9.92 0.73 -3.57
C ILE A 48 10.73 1.92 -4.08
N ASN A 49 12.04 1.75 -4.18
CA ASN A 49 12.93 2.75 -4.77
C ASN A 49 13.12 2.44 -6.27
N ASN A 50 13.16 3.47 -7.11
CA ASN A 50 13.27 3.34 -8.57
C ASN A 50 12.21 2.38 -9.15
N PRO A 51 10.90 2.65 -8.93
CA PRO A 51 9.83 1.78 -9.39
C PRO A 51 9.79 1.70 -10.92
N TYR A 52 9.28 0.59 -11.44
CA TYR A 52 9.08 0.38 -12.88
C TYR A 52 7.71 -0.22 -13.18
N GLU A 53 7.20 -0.02 -14.40
CA GLU A 53 5.92 -0.57 -14.84
C GLU A 53 5.96 -2.10 -14.93
N GLY A 54 4.89 -2.76 -14.49
CA GLY A 54 4.81 -4.23 -14.37
C GLY A 54 5.48 -4.81 -13.13
N GLN A 55 6.08 -3.98 -12.27
CA GLN A 55 6.62 -4.45 -11.00
C GLN A 55 5.51 -4.97 -10.08
N GLN A 56 5.73 -6.14 -9.49
CA GLN A 56 4.81 -6.77 -8.55
C GLN A 56 5.28 -6.58 -7.11
N ILE A 57 4.38 -6.11 -6.25
CA ILE A 57 4.56 -6.00 -4.80
C ILE A 57 3.64 -7.02 -4.12
N LEU A 58 4.21 -7.82 -3.22
CA LEU A 58 3.48 -8.91 -2.55
C LEU A 58 3.20 -8.54 -1.10
N LEU A 59 1.92 -8.37 -0.74
CA LEU A 59 1.48 -8.10 0.63
C LEU A 59 1.05 -9.42 1.28
N ASP A 60 1.81 -9.88 2.27
CA ASP A 60 1.56 -11.12 3.01
C ASP A 60 0.54 -10.89 4.12
N THR A 61 -0.71 -11.27 3.86
CA THR A 61 -1.84 -11.04 4.77
C THR A 61 -1.87 -12.02 5.95
N THR A 62 -1.08 -13.09 5.91
CA THR A 62 -0.98 -14.05 7.02
C THR A 62 -0.34 -13.45 8.28
N LYS A 63 0.30 -12.29 8.13
CA LYS A 63 1.00 -11.56 9.19
C LYS A 63 0.14 -10.53 9.92
N VAL A 64 -1.11 -10.33 9.49
CA VAL A 64 -2.02 -9.36 10.09
C VAL A 64 -3.28 -10.05 10.59
N GLU A 65 -3.95 -9.43 11.55
CA GLU A 65 -5.21 -9.95 12.09
C GLU A 65 -6.38 -9.86 11.08
N ASN A 66 -7.42 -10.65 11.33
CA ASN A 66 -8.64 -10.63 10.51
C ASN A 66 -9.34 -9.27 10.63
N GLY A 67 -9.88 -8.77 9.52
CA GLY A 67 -10.60 -7.49 9.51
C GLY A 67 -10.52 -6.76 8.18
N VAL A 68 -11.08 -5.55 8.15
CA VAL A 68 -11.08 -4.70 6.96
C VAL A 68 -9.82 -3.85 6.93
N TYR A 69 -9.11 -3.87 5.80
CA TYR A 69 -7.88 -3.11 5.57
C TYR A 69 -8.02 -2.21 4.36
N GLY A 70 -7.49 -0.99 4.46
CA GLY A 70 -7.21 -0.14 3.32
C GLY A 70 -5.85 -0.47 2.72
N ILE A 71 -5.80 -0.62 1.40
CA ILE A 71 -4.54 -0.69 0.64
C ILE A 71 -4.36 0.64 -0.07
N GLY A 72 -3.24 1.30 0.21
CA GLY A 72 -2.84 2.57 -0.39
C GLY A 72 -1.56 2.42 -1.20
N VAL A 73 -1.54 3.01 -2.38
CA VAL A 73 -0.32 3.19 -3.18
C VAL A 73 -0.10 4.69 -3.35
N SER A 74 1.07 5.17 -2.96
CA SER A 74 1.47 6.57 -3.11
C SER A 74 2.83 6.66 -3.78
N ALA A 75 3.07 7.74 -4.54
CA ALA A 75 4.36 8.00 -5.17
C ALA A 75 4.91 9.36 -4.75
N THR A 76 6.23 9.48 -4.77
CA THR A 76 6.95 10.77 -4.69
C THR A 76 7.90 10.89 -5.86
N TYR A 77 8.42 12.09 -6.06
CA TYR A 77 9.32 12.45 -7.15
C TYR A 77 10.35 13.47 -6.66
N GLU A 78 11.43 13.65 -7.43
CA GLU A 78 12.44 14.64 -7.12
C GLU A 78 11.87 16.07 -7.13
N GLY A 79 12.07 16.81 -6.05
CA GLY A 79 11.52 18.17 -5.87
C GLY A 79 10.05 18.21 -5.46
N ALA A 80 9.46 17.11 -4.98
CA ALA A 80 8.13 17.12 -4.39
C ALA A 80 8.06 18.10 -3.20
N PRO A 81 6.96 18.87 -3.03
CA PRO A 81 6.84 19.83 -1.94
C PRO A 81 6.97 19.15 -0.58
N GLU A 82 7.77 19.72 0.32
CA GLU A 82 7.90 19.18 1.69
C GLU A 82 6.56 19.13 2.43
N SER A 83 5.66 20.07 2.13
CA SER A 83 4.32 20.13 2.71
C SER A 83 3.38 19.03 2.21
N SER A 84 3.67 18.40 1.06
CA SER A 84 2.87 17.32 0.49
C SER A 84 3.73 16.47 -0.45
N PRO A 85 4.68 15.68 0.09
CA PRO A 85 5.69 15.02 -0.73
C PRO A 85 5.14 13.80 -1.48
N TRP A 86 3.90 13.39 -1.20
CA TRP A 86 3.29 12.16 -1.73
C TRP A 86 2.03 12.46 -2.54
N ILE A 87 1.92 11.82 -3.69
CA ILE A 87 0.70 11.75 -4.50
C ILE A 87 0.06 10.38 -4.24
N ALA A 88 -1.18 10.35 -3.76
CA ALA A 88 -1.95 9.13 -3.67
C ALA A 88 -2.34 8.66 -5.09
N LEU A 89 -1.95 7.44 -5.46
CA LEU A 89 -2.22 6.84 -6.77
C LEU A 89 -3.45 5.93 -6.72
N VAL A 90 -3.56 5.09 -5.70
CA VAL A 90 -4.64 4.11 -5.56
C VAL A 90 -5.02 3.98 -4.09
N GLN A 91 -6.33 3.86 -3.84
CA GLN A 91 -6.87 3.46 -2.54
C GLN A 91 -7.99 2.44 -2.76
N THR A 92 -7.90 1.29 -2.09
CA THR A 92 -8.94 0.25 -2.11
C THR A 92 -9.08 -0.38 -0.73
N GLN A 93 -10.10 -1.22 -0.55
CA GLN A 93 -10.33 -1.95 0.69
C GLN A 93 -10.48 -3.44 0.43
N VAL A 94 -9.96 -4.24 1.35
CA VAL A 94 -10.06 -5.70 1.36
C VAL A 94 -10.49 -6.18 2.75
N ASN A 95 -11.13 -7.34 2.82
CA ASN A 95 -11.40 -8.03 4.09
C ASN A 95 -10.44 -9.21 4.22
N VAL A 96 -9.62 -9.20 5.26
CA VAL A 96 -8.67 -10.28 5.58
C VAL A 96 -9.36 -11.29 6.49
N GLU A 97 -9.31 -12.56 6.10
CA GLU A 97 -9.87 -13.69 6.84
C GLU A 97 -8.88 -14.86 6.81
N ASN A 98 -7.92 -14.85 7.73
CA ASN A 98 -6.95 -15.92 7.97
C ASN A 98 -7.55 -17.09 8.75
#